data_AF-A0AAV7J0F9-F1
#
_entry.id   AF-A0AAV7J0F9-F1
#
_cell.length_a   1.000
_cell.length_b   1.000
_cell.length_c   1.000
_cell.angle_alpha   90.00
_cell.angle_beta   90.00
_cell.angle_gamma   90.00
#
_symmetry.space_group_name_H-M   'P 1'
#
loop_
_entity.id
_entity.type
_entity.pdbx_description
1 polymer ?
#
loop_
_entity_poly.entity_id
_entity_poly.type
_entity_poly.pdbx_seq_one_letter_code
_entity_poly.pdbx_strand_id
1 'polypeptide(L)'
;MSDKEQPPPKIPKVNPGTSAGISSSRSAGSSILVNSKQRGNPLLKFIKSVPWEYSEVVPDYVMGSTTCALFLSIKYHQLNPDYIHDRLKLLGTAYQLRVLLVHIDVPEPNHALKHLTRICILADLTLMLAWSNEDAARIIETYKIFEYKPPEMIMERGDSDPQLKLISALTSVRSVNKTDALTLLRNFGTIADILKASPEALSLCPGFGIQKAKRLHKVLHEPFLRNPSSSPVKSN
;
A
#
# COMPACT_ATOMS: atom_id res chain seq x y z
N MET A 1 -84.80 30.53 18.53
CA MET A 1 -84.49 30.83 17.12
C MET A 1 -83.18 30.12 16.82
N SER A 2 -83.26 28.80 16.59
CA SER A 2 -83.40 28.18 15.27
C SER A 2 -82.02 27.84 14.71
N ASP A 3 -81.72 26.55 14.81
CA ASP A 3 -80.61 25.81 14.24
C ASP A 3 -80.33 26.14 12.77
N LYS A 4 -79.04 26.17 12.41
CA LYS A 4 -78.59 25.77 11.08
C LYS A 4 -77.29 24.97 11.20
N GLU A 5 -77.47 23.67 11.11
CA GLU A 5 -76.47 22.62 10.94
C GLU A 5 -75.82 22.75 9.55
N GLN A 6 -74.49 22.66 9.48
CA GLN A 6 -73.73 22.50 8.25
C GLN A 6 -72.87 21.24 8.33
N PRO A 7 -72.78 20.45 7.25
CA PRO A 7 -72.33 19.06 7.28
C PRO A 7 -70.79 18.93 7.32
N PRO A 8 -70.28 17.77 7.79
CA PRO A 8 -68.85 17.53 7.93
C PRO A 8 -68.11 17.42 6.57
N PRO A 9 -66.83 17.80 6.53
CA PRO A 9 -66.05 17.87 5.30
C PRO A 9 -65.72 16.49 4.71
N LYS A 10 -65.85 16.40 3.39
CA LYS A 10 -65.61 15.20 2.57
C LYS A 10 -64.11 14.87 2.49
N ILE A 11 -63.79 13.60 2.71
CA ILE A 11 -62.48 12.98 2.48
C ILE A 11 -62.13 13.05 0.98
N PRO A 12 -60.95 13.58 0.58
CA PRO A 12 -60.52 13.52 -0.81
C PRO A 12 -60.08 12.12 -1.23
N LYS A 13 -60.55 11.71 -2.41
CA LYS A 13 -60.22 10.47 -3.10
C LYS A 13 -58.75 10.42 -3.51
N VAL A 14 -58.11 9.28 -3.28
CA VAL A 14 -56.77 8.93 -3.78
C VAL A 14 -56.82 8.75 -5.29
N ASN A 15 -56.02 9.51 -6.03
CA ASN A 15 -55.62 9.21 -7.42
C ASN A 15 -54.14 8.78 -7.43
N PRO A 16 -53.77 7.71 -8.14
CA PRO A 16 -52.39 7.26 -8.26
C PRO A 16 -51.71 8.01 -9.41
N GLY A 17 -50.51 8.55 -9.17
CA GLY A 17 -49.67 9.04 -10.27
C GLY A 17 -48.96 10.33 -9.98
N THR A 18 -47.98 10.31 -9.09
CA THR A 18 -46.74 11.08 -9.29
C THR A 18 -45.65 10.38 -8.48
N SER A 19 -44.82 9.60 -9.17
CA SER A 19 -43.60 9.04 -8.62
C SER A 19 -42.64 10.19 -8.35
N ALA A 20 -42.78 10.81 -7.17
CA ALA A 20 -41.70 11.54 -6.54
C ALA A 20 -40.55 10.55 -6.37
N GLY A 21 -39.57 10.65 -7.26
CA GLY A 21 -38.31 9.92 -7.13
C GLY A 21 -37.77 10.21 -5.74
N ILE A 22 -37.74 9.16 -4.93
CA ILE A 22 -36.90 9.08 -3.74
C ILE A 22 -35.52 9.54 -4.20
N SER A 23 -35.13 10.76 -3.83
CA SER A 23 -33.76 11.20 -3.97
C SER A 23 -32.96 10.26 -3.09
N SER A 24 -32.42 9.22 -3.72
CA SER A 24 -31.37 8.42 -3.14
C SER A 24 -30.33 9.42 -2.64
N SER A 25 -30.10 9.40 -1.34
CA SER A 25 -28.98 10.08 -0.71
C SER A 25 -27.74 9.69 -1.50
N ARG A 26 -27.30 10.55 -2.42
CA ARG A 26 -26.02 10.42 -3.08
C ARG A 26 -25.00 10.35 -1.95
N SER A 27 -24.25 9.27 -1.88
CA SER A 27 -23.19 9.07 -0.91
C SER A 27 -22.31 10.32 -0.87
N ALA A 28 -22.35 11.04 0.25
CA ALA A 28 -21.57 12.25 0.50
C ALA A 28 -20.06 11.95 0.69
N GLY A 29 -19.46 11.01 -0.06
CA GLY A 29 -18.12 10.51 0.25
C GLY A 29 -17.32 9.87 -0.88
N SER A 30 -17.70 10.00 -2.15
CA SER A 30 -17.00 9.31 -3.26
C SER A 30 -16.23 10.22 -4.23
N SER A 31 -16.25 11.54 -4.05
CA SER A 31 -15.50 12.49 -4.88
C SER A 31 -14.16 12.87 -4.24
N ILE A 32 -13.18 13.22 -5.08
CA ILE A 32 -11.98 13.98 -4.67
C ILE A 32 -12.37 15.45 -4.59
N LEU A 33 -12.06 16.12 -3.48
CA LEU A 33 -12.25 17.56 -3.37
C LEU A 33 -11.00 18.26 -3.87
N VAL A 34 -11.17 19.15 -4.84
CA VAL A 34 -10.08 19.88 -5.51
C VAL A 34 -10.14 21.33 -5.09
N ASN A 35 -9.01 21.89 -4.65
CA ASN A 35 -8.92 23.31 -4.33
C ASN A 35 -9.14 24.16 -5.59
N SER A 36 -9.89 25.26 -5.46
CA SER A 36 -10.07 26.27 -6.51
C SER A 36 -8.72 26.78 -7.09
N LYS A 37 -7.63 26.78 -6.30
CA LYS A 37 -6.28 27.13 -6.75
C LYS A 37 -5.68 26.17 -7.79
N GLN A 38 -6.18 24.94 -7.87
CA GLN A 38 -5.74 23.95 -8.86
C GLN A 38 -6.48 24.07 -10.20
N ARG A 39 -7.33 25.10 -10.36
CA ARG A 39 -7.99 25.36 -11.64
C ARG A 39 -6.94 25.61 -12.73
N GLY A 40 -7.07 24.87 -13.82
CA GLY A 40 -6.13 24.93 -14.95
C GLY A 40 -4.95 23.97 -14.84
N ASN A 41 -4.78 23.26 -13.72
CA ASN A 41 -3.75 22.24 -13.60
C ASN A 41 -4.02 21.10 -14.61
N PRO A 42 -3.07 20.78 -15.52
CA PRO A 42 -3.26 19.76 -16.55
C PRO A 42 -3.53 18.36 -15.98
N LEU A 43 -3.09 18.05 -14.75
CA LEU A 43 -3.32 16.73 -14.14
C LEU A 43 -4.80 16.41 -13.97
N LEU A 44 -5.66 17.41 -13.80
CA LEU A 44 -7.11 17.22 -13.66
C LEU A 44 -7.75 16.53 -14.88
N LYS A 45 -7.15 16.66 -16.07
CA LYS A 45 -7.60 16.00 -17.31
C LYS A 45 -7.38 14.49 -17.28
N PHE A 46 -6.47 14.02 -16.43
CA PHE A 46 -6.10 12.62 -16.31
C PHE A 46 -6.81 11.92 -15.15
N ILE A 47 -7.48 12.66 -14.26
CA ILE A 47 -8.36 12.08 -13.24
C ILE A 47 -9.68 11.68 -13.91
N LYS A 48 -9.85 10.39 -14.19
CA LYS A 48 -10.97 9.79 -14.93
C LYS A 48 -11.62 8.62 -14.18
N SER A 49 -10.87 7.93 -13.34
CA SER A 49 -11.30 6.74 -12.60
C SER A 49 -12.21 7.09 -11.42
N VAL A 50 -12.16 8.34 -10.95
CA VAL A 50 -12.84 8.81 -9.74
C VAL A 50 -13.45 10.19 -10.00
N PRO A 51 -14.69 10.46 -9.56
CA PRO A 51 -15.28 11.79 -9.69
C PRO A 51 -14.53 12.80 -8.82
N TRP A 52 -14.49 14.05 -9.25
CA TRP A 52 -13.90 15.14 -8.48
C TRP A 52 -14.69 16.43 -8.66
N GLU A 53 -14.63 17.29 -7.66
CA GLU A 53 -15.33 18.59 -7.68
C GLU A 53 -14.49 19.67 -7.01
N TYR A 54 -14.71 20.93 -7.40
CA TYR A 54 -14.06 22.05 -6.73
C TYR A 54 -14.70 22.29 -5.38
N SER A 55 -13.87 22.54 -4.37
CA SER A 55 -14.29 22.87 -3.02
C SER A 55 -13.30 23.84 -2.38
N GLU A 56 -13.80 24.63 -1.43
CA GLU A 56 -12.98 25.54 -0.62
C GLU A 56 -12.30 24.75 0.50
N VAL A 57 -11.20 24.11 0.14
CA VAL A 57 -10.36 23.31 1.04
C VAL A 57 -8.99 23.96 1.22
N VAL A 58 -8.30 23.66 2.32
CA VAL A 58 -6.92 24.11 2.55
C VAL A 58 -5.89 23.38 1.68
N PRO A 59 -5.83 22.03 1.65
CA PRO A 59 -4.91 21.30 0.76
C PRO A 59 -5.29 21.50 -0.71
N ASP A 60 -4.48 20.97 -1.63
CA ASP A 60 -4.78 21.04 -3.06
C ASP A 60 -5.78 19.95 -3.48
N TYR A 61 -5.70 18.78 -2.84
CA TYR A 61 -6.59 17.66 -3.06
C TYR A 61 -6.96 17.01 -1.72
N VAL A 62 -8.24 16.70 -1.51
CA VAL A 62 -8.71 15.83 -0.42
C VAL A 62 -9.11 14.50 -1.03
N MET A 63 -8.39 13.45 -0.65
CA MET A 63 -8.51 12.11 -1.23
C MET A 63 -9.21 11.13 -0.28
N GLY A 64 -9.58 11.58 0.92
CA GLY A 64 -10.35 10.81 1.88
C GLY A 64 -10.62 11.63 3.14
N SER A 65 -11.35 11.04 4.08
CA SER A 65 -11.72 11.70 5.34
C SER A 65 -10.51 12.18 6.16
N THR A 66 -9.40 11.43 6.14
CA THR A 66 -8.17 11.75 6.89
C THR A 66 -6.95 11.93 5.99
N THR A 67 -7.15 11.98 4.67
CA THR A 67 -6.08 11.97 3.68
C THR A 67 -6.15 13.17 2.74
N CYS A 68 -5.05 13.91 2.63
CA CYS A 68 -4.93 15.04 1.71
C CYS A 68 -3.60 15.04 0.95
N ALA A 69 -3.55 15.77 -0.17
CA ALA A 69 -2.33 16.08 -0.89
C ALA A 69 -2.14 17.58 -1.13
N LEU A 70 -0.89 18.02 -1.02
CA LEU A 70 -0.37 19.25 -1.60
C LEU A 70 0.34 18.91 -2.90
N PHE A 71 0.15 19.73 -3.94
CA PHE A 71 0.80 19.57 -5.23
C PHE A 71 1.85 20.64 -5.45
N LEU A 72 3.04 20.22 -5.88
CA LEU A 72 4.16 21.11 -6.11
C LEU A 72 4.97 20.64 -7.31
N SER A 73 5.19 21.50 -8.31
CA SER A 73 6.17 21.21 -9.35
C SER A 73 7.58 21.65 -8.92
N ILE A 74 8.62 20.94 -9.34
CA ILE A 74 10.00 21.31 -9.00
C ILE A 74 10.34 22.69 -9.60
N LYS A 75 9.94 22.96 -10.84
CA LYS A 75 10.11 24.26 -11.49
C LYS A 75 9.46 25.38 -10.69
N TYR A 76 8.25 25.17 -10.16
CA TYR A 76 7.58 26.15 -9.33
C TYR A 76 8.29 26.34 -7.98
N HIS A 77 8.75 25.25 -7.35
CA HIS A 77 9.50 25.31 -6.09
C HIS A 77 10.82 26.09 -6.22
N GLN A 78 11.52 25.94 -7.35
CA GLN A 78 12.75 26.69 -7.62
C GLN A 78 12.50 28.20 -7.72
N LEU A 79 11.33 28.61 -8.22
CA LEU A 79 10.93 30.02 -8.30
C LEU A 79 10.38 30.55 -6.98
N ASN A 80 9.72 29.69 -6.19
CA ASN A 80 9.01 30.06 -4.96
C ASN A 80 9.36 29.07 -3.82
N PRO A 81 10.56 29.14 -3.24
CA PRO A 81 11.02 28.18 -2.24
C PRO A 81 10.18 28.21 -0.95
N ASP A 82 9.70 29.39 -0.55
CA ASP A 82 8.93 29.58 0.69
C ASP A 82 7.47 29.10 0.58
N TYR A 83 6.95 28.93 -0.63
CA TYR A 83 5.56 28.56 -0.88
C TYR A 83 5.12 27.33 -0.08
N ILE A 84 5.93 26.27 -0.10
CA ILE A 84 5.57 25.02 0.56
C ILE A 84 5.51 25.18 2.09
N HIS A 85 6.40 26.00 2.66
CA HIS A 85 6.40 26.27 4.09
C HIS A 85 5.12 26.97 4.53
N ASP A 86 4.65 27.95 3.76
CA ASP A 86 3.41 28.66 4.08
C ASP A 86 2.16 27.79 3.86
N ARG A 87 2.16 26.94 2.84
CA ARG A 87 1.09 25.95 2.65
C ARG A 87 1.01 24.97 3.81
N LEU A 88 2.15 24.52 4.35
CA LEU A 88 2.19 23.62 5.50
C LEU A 88 1.72 24.29 6.79
N LYS A 89 2.08 25.56 7.02
CA LYS A 89 1.56 26.33 8.16
C LYS A 89 0.02 26.43 8.12
N LEU A 90 -0.54 26.68 6.95
CA LEU A 90 -1.99 26.75 6.76
C LEU A 90 -2.67 25.39 6.94
N LEU A 91 -2.04 24.30 6.47
CA LEU A 91 -2.58 22.94 6.57
C LEU A 91 -2.58 22.43 8.02
N GLY A 92 -1.53 22.77 8.79
CA GLY A 92 -1.37 22.32 10.16
C GLY A 92 -1.40 20.79 10.29
N THR A 93 -2.18 20.30 11.25
CA THR A 93 -2.36 18.87 11.58
C THR A 93 -3.76 18.36 11.22
N ALA A 94 -4.44 19.02 10.28
CA ALA A 94 -5.84 18.74 9.95
C ALA A 94 -6.10 17.34 9.34
N TYR A 95 -5.04 16.63 8.93
CA TYR A 95 -5.13 15.32 8.28
C TYR A 95 -4.08 14.37 8.87
N GLN A 96 -4.46 13.09 8.99
CA GLN A 96 -3.56 12.05 9.48
C GLN A 96 -2.53 11.68 8.41
N LEU A 97 -2.97 11.48 7.17
CA LEU A 97 -2.08 11.24 6.04
C LEU A 97 -1.98 12.50 5.19
N ARG A 98 -0.80 13.12 5.21
CA ARG A 98 -0.50 14.33 4.45
C ARG A 98 0.54 13.99 3.39
N VAL A 99 0.14 14.05 2.13
CA VAL A 99 0.99 13.72 0.99
C VAL A 99 1.53 15.00 0.36
N LEU A 100 2.83 15.08 0.13
CA LEU A 100 3.40 16.07 -0.78
C LEU A 100 3.63 15.39 -2.13
N LEU A 101 2.75 15.67 -3.09
CA LEU A 101 2.85 15.18 -4.45
C LEU A 101 3.69 16.13 -5.30
N VAL A 102 4.89 15.68 -5.65
CA VAL A 102 5.88 16.49 -6.37
C VAL A 102 5.94 16.08 -7.83
N HIS A 103 5.64 17.03 -8.72
CA HIS A 103 5.81 16.84 -10.16
C HIS A 103 7.24 17.18 -10.59
N ILE A 104 7.94 16.21 -11.18
CA ILE A 104 9.29 16.37 -11.71
C ILE A 104 9.23 16.87 -13.15
N ASP A 105 9.34 18.19 -13.31
CA ASP A 105 9.26 18.92 -14.58
C ASP A 105 10.58 19.60 -14.97
N VAL A 106 11.70 19.18 -14.36
CA VAL A 106 13.06 19.67 -14.63
C VAL A 106 14.04 18.49 -14.80
N PRO A 107 15.12 18.66 -15.59
CA PRO A 107 16.10 17.59 -15.81
C PRO A 107 16.95 17.27 -14.58
N GLU A 108 17.23 18.27 -13.72
CA GLU A 108 18.10 18.11 -12.54
C GLU A 108 17.33 18.38 -11.22
N PRO A 109 16.47 17.44 -10.77
CA PRO A 109 15.63 17.65 -9.59
C PRO A 109 16.36 17.37 -8.26
N ASN A 110 17.57 16.78 -8.29
CA ASN A 110 18.23 16.19 -7.13
C ASN A 110 18.40 17.17 -5.94
N HIS A 111 18.82 18.41 -6.21
CA HIS A 111 19.01 19.41 -5.14
C HIS A 111 17.68 19.80 -4.49
N ALA A 112 16.66 20.08 -5.30
CA ALA A 112 15.32 20.41 -4.83
C ALA A 112 14.68 19.23 -4.07
N LEU A 113 14.81 18.01 -4.58
CA LEU A 113 14.31 16.80 -3.92
C LEU A 113 14.99 16.55 -2.58
N LYS A 114 16.30 16.75 -2.46
CA LYS A 114 17.01 16.65 -1.18
C LYS A 114 16.42 17.61 -0.14
N HIS A 115 16.13 18.85 -0.55
CA HIS A 115 15.51 19.85 0.32
C HIS A 115 14.07 19.47 0.70
N LEU A 116 13.23 19.15 -0.28
CA LEU A 116 11.84 18.73 -0.07
C LEU A 116 11.73 17.47 0.79
N THR A 117 12.63 16.51 0.62
CA THR A 117 12.68 15.29 1.44
C THR A 117 12.93 15.63 2.90
N ARG A 118 13.85 16.56 3.19
CA ARG A 118 14.11 17.02 4.55
C ARG A 118 12.86 17.69 5.15
N ILE A 119 12.17 18.53 4.37
CA ILE A 119 10.91 19.15 4.80
C ILE A 119 9.86 18.08 5.11
N CYS A 120 9.69 17.09 4.23
CA CYS A 120 8.72 16.01 4.43
C CYS A 120 8.97 15.23 5.72
N ILE A 121 10.23 14.89 6.01
CA ILE A 121 10.59 14.20 7.25
C ILE A 121 10.26 15.05 8.48
N LEU A 122 10.64 16.33 8.47
CA LEU A 122 10.47 17.20 9.64
C LEU A 122 9.02 17.59 9.89
N ALA A 123 8.21 17.70 8.84
CA ALA A 123 6.79 18.08 8.93
C ALA A 123 5.84 16.87 8.92
N ASP A 124 6.37 15.63 8.94
CA ASP A 124 5.62 14.38 8.92
C ASP A 124 4.66 14.27 7.71
N LEU A 125 5.24 14.41 6.52
CA LEU A 125 4.58 14.26 5.22
C LEU A 125 5.13 13.02 4.49
N THR A 126 4.26 12.38 3.73
CA THR A 126 4.66 11.37 2.74
C THR A 126 5.03 12.05 1.43
N LEU A 127 6.28 11.92 0.98
CA LEU A 127 6.73 12.44 -0.31
C LEU A 127 6.36 11.45 -1.43
N MET A 128 5.60 11.90 -2.42
CA MET A 128 5.27 11.14 -3.63
C MET A 128 5.79 11.87 -4.86
N LEU A 129 6.48 11.17 -5.74
CA LEU A 129 7.08 11.74 -6.96
C LEU A 129 6.27 11.35 -8.19
N ALA A 130 6.08 12.28 -9.12
CA ALA A 130 5.38 12.06 -10.38
C ALA A 130 6.15 12.65 -11.56
N TRP A 131 6.49 11.82 -12.55
CA TRP A 131 7.27 12.20 -13.74
C TRP A 131 6.39 12.74 -14.87
N SER A 132 5.07 12.64 -14.72
CA SER A 132 4.10 13.17 -15.67
C SER A 132 2.84 13.62 -14.93
N ASN A 133 2.03 14.46 -15.58
CA ASN A 133 0.71 14.84 -15.08
C ASN A 133 -0.24 13.63 -14.99
N GLU A 134 -0.07 12.64 -15.86
CA GLU A 134 -0.82 11.40 -15.83
C GLU A 134 -0.46 10.56 -14.58
N ASP A 135 0.83 10.45 -14.27
CA ASP A 135 1.28 9.75 -13.05
C ASP A 135 0.78 10.44 -11.78
N ALA A 136 0.84 11.78 -11.76
CA ALA A 136 0.32 12.57 -10.64
C ALA A 136 -1.18 12.29 -10.42
N ALA A 137 -1.98 12.29 -11.49
CA ALA A 137 -3.40 11.96 -11.42
C ALA A 137 -3.63 10.52 -10.95
N ARG A 138 -2.90 9.54 -11.49
CA ARG A 138 -2.99 8.13 -11.10
C ARG A 138 -2.68 7.93 -9.62
N ILE A 139 -1.69 8.64 -9.07
CA ILE A 139 -1.37 8.59 -7.64
C ILE A 139 -2.56 9.09 -6.81
N ILE A 140 -3.15 10.24 -7.18
CA ILE A 140 -4.32 10.81 -6.48
C ILE A 140 -5.51 9.84 -6.52
N GLU A 141 -5.80 9.27 -7.69
CA GLU A 141 -6.86 8.28 -7.85
C GLU A 141 -6.62 7.04 -6.99
N THR A 142 -5.38 6.56 -6.94
CA THR A 142 -5.01 5.38 -6.15
C THR A 142 -5.27 5.62 -4.68
N TYR A 143 -4.89 6.78 -4.13
CA TYR A 143 -5.20 7.11 -2.74
C TYR A 143 -6.71 7.09 -2.47
N LYS A 144 -7.53 7.64 -3.36
CA LYS A 144 -8.99 7.65 -3.18
C LYS A 144 -9.62 6.27 -3.32
N ILE A 145 -9.20 5.49 -4.31
CA ILE A 145 -9.71 4.12 -4.56
C ILE A 145 -9.37 3.18 -3.38
N PHE A 146 -8.26 3.43 -2.70
CA PHE A 146 -7.80 2.61 -1.59
C PHE A 146 -8.26 3.11 -0.21
N GLU A 147 -9.06 4.19 -0.13
CA GLU A 147 -9.55 4.75 1.14
C GLU A 147 -10.23 3.70 2.04
N TYR A 148 -11.02 2.79 1.45
CA TYR A 148 -11.78 1.76 2.16
C TYR A 148 -11.33 0.33 1.83
N LYS A 149 -10.19 0.15 1.16
CA LYS A 149 -9.73 -1.20 0.81
C LYS A 149 -9.11 -1.91 2.02
N PRO A 150 -9.50 -3.17 2.30
CA PRO A 150 -8.92 -3.92 3.41
C PRO A 150 -7.44 -4.25 3.15
N PRO A 151 -6.65 -4.50 4.21
CA PRO A 151 -5.20 -4.77 4.10
C PRO A 151 -4.87 -6.11 3.44
N GLU A 152 -5.88 -6.93 3.11
CA GLU A 152 -5.77 -8.28 2.51
C GLU A 152 -4.87 -8.34 1.28
N MET A 153 -4.81 -7.28 0.47
CA MET A 153 -3.93 -7.23 -0.70
C MET A 153 -2.43 -7.15 -0.34
N ILE A 154 -2.11 -6.70 0.87
CA ILE A 154 -0.74 -6.47 1.35
C ILE A 154 -0.31 -7.54 2.36
N MET A 155 -1.28 -8.28 2.92
CA MET A 155 -0.98 -9.39 3.83
C MET A 155 -0.23 -10.50 3.11
N GLU A 156 0.74 -11.09 3.82
CA GLU A 156 1.42 -12.29 3.35
C GLU A 156 0.38 -13.40 3.15
N ARG A 157 0.22 -13.82 1.90
CA ARG A 157 -0.57 -15.01 1.58
C ARG A 157 0.28 -16.20 1.98
N GLY A 158 0.19 -16.60 3.25
CA GLY A 158 0.86 -17.80 3.73
C GLY A 158 0.44 -18.98 2.85
N ASP A 159 1.42 -19.74 2.36
CA ASP A 159 1.15 -21.00 1.67
C ASP A 159 0.33 -21.87 2.63
N SER A 160 -0.94 -22.09 2.30
CA SER A 160 -1.86 -22.87 3.16
C SER A 160 -1.51 -24.36 3.16
N ASP A 161 -0.83 -24.82 2.11
CA ASP A 161 -0.41 -26.20 1.95
C ASP A 161 0.79 -26.53 2.86
N PRO A 162 0.64 -27.46 3.82
CA PRO A 162 1.73 -27.93 4.65
C PRO A 162 2.94 -28.39 3.83
N GLN A 163 2.73 -29.02 2.68
CA GLN A 163 3.82 -29.52 1.84
C GLN A 163 4.68 -28.38 1.27
N LEU A 164 4.05 -27.26 0.88
CA LEU A 164 4.78 -26.07 0.42
C LEU A 164 5.61 -25.44 1.55
N LYS A 165 5.10 -25.43 2.79
CA LYS A 165 5.87 -24.96 3.96
C LYS A 165 7.12 -25.81 4.19
N LEU A 166 6.99 -27.14 4.08
CA LEU A 166 8.11 -28.07 4.23
C LEU A 166 9.15 -27.87 3.13
N ILE A 167 8.70 -27.71 1.88
CA ILE A 167 9.58 -27.42 0.74
C ILE A 167 10.30 -26.09 0.96
N SER A 168 9.58 -25.03 1.31
CA SER A 168 10.13 -23.70 1.60
C SER A 168 11.20 -23.75 2.69
N ALA A 169 10.90 -24.45 3.79
CA ALA A 169 11.83 -24.64 4.90
C ALA A 169 13.12 -25.37 4.47
N LEU A 170 13.02 -26.45 3.68
CA LEU A 170 14.18 -27.16 3.17
C LEU A 170 14.98 -26.32 2.15
N THR A 171 14.31 -25.53 1.32
CA THR A 171 14.97 -24.63 0.34
C THR A 171 15.62 -23.39 0.97
N SER A 172 15.37 -23.11 2.25
CA SER A 172 16.13 -22.08 2.98
C SER A 172 17.62 -22.41 3.08
N VAL A 173 17.97 -23.71 2.99
CA VAL A 173 19.36 -24.16 2.94
C VAL A 173 19.90 -23.95 1.53
N ARG A 174 20.90 -23.06 1.39
CA ARG A 174 21.48 -22.65 0.09
C ARG A 174 21.85 -23.80 -0.87
N SER A 175 22.15 -24.99 -0.36
CA SER A 175 22.51 -26.17 -1.18
C SER A 175 21.34 -27.02 -1.64
N VAL A 176 20.11 -26.72 -1.23
CA VAL A 176 18.90 -27.52 -1.47
C VAL A 176 17.95 -26.75 -2.37
N ASN A 177 17.67 -27.29 -3.56
CA ASN A 177 16.70 -26.73 -4.49
C ASN A 177 15.29 -27.30 -4.24
N LYS A 178 14.27 -26.71 -4.88
CA LYS A 178 12.88 -27.19 -4.79
C LYS A 178 12.74 -28.67 -5.17
N THR A 179 13.42 -29.10 -6.21
CA THR A 179 13.46 -30.51 -6.65
C THR A 179 14.12 -31.41 -5.59
N ASP A 180 15.21 -30.95 -4.98
CA ASP A 180 15.90 -31.70 -3.93
C ASP A 180 14.99 -31.86 -2.70
N ALA A 181 14.33 -30.78 -2.27
CA ALA A 181 13.39 -30.80 -1.15
C ALA A 181 12.22 -31.77 -1.40
N LEU A 182 11.66 -31.79 -2.62
CA LEU A 182 10.63 -32.75 -3.00
C LEU A 182 11.15 -34.19 -2.97
N THR A 183 12.35 -34.46 -3.48
CA THR A 183 12.95 -35.80 -3.45
C THR A 183 13.20 -36.26 -2.01
N LEU A 184 13.73 -35.39 -1.15
CA LEU A 184 13.96 -35.69 0.27
C LEU A 184 12.65 -36.00 0.99
N LEU A 185 11.61 -35.19 0.80
CA LEU A 185 10.29 -35.42 1.40
C LEU A 185 9.64 -36.72 0.89
N ARG A 186 9.81 -37.04 -0.40
CA ARG A 186 9.27 -38.28 -0.98
C ARG A 186 10.00 -39.53 -0.49
N ASN A 187 11.32 -39.45 -0.29
CA ASN A 187 12.14 -40.60 0.08
C ASN A 187 12.14 -40.87 1.60
N PHE A 188 12.20 -39.82 2.42
CA PHE A 188 12.24 -39.93 3.88
C PHE A 188 10.86 -39.78 4.55
N GLY A 189 9.87 -39.23 3.85
CA GLY A 189 8.51 -39.03 4.36
C GLY A 189 8.40 -37.83 5.32
N THR A 190 9.22 -37.79 6.37
CA THR A 190 9.14 -36.76 7.41
C THR A 190 10.42 -35.92 7.53
N ILE A 191 10.30 -34.67 7.99
CA ILE A 191 11.47 -33.85 8.32
C ILE A 191 12.28 -34.49 9.45
N ALA A 192 11.63 -35.15 10.41
CA ALA A 192 12.32 -35.81 11.52
C ALA A 192 13.29 -36.89 11.02
N ASP A 193 12.89 -37.64 9.98
CA ASP A 193 13.74 -38.68 9.39
C ASP A 193 14.89 -38.06 8.56
N ILE A 194 14.64 -36.94 7.86
CA ILE A 194 15.69 -36.17 7.18
C ILE A 194 16.72 -35.64 8.19
N LEU A 195 16.27 -35.15 9.35
CA LEU A 195 17.14 -34.63 10.41
C LEU A 195 18.03 -35.71 11.02
N LYS A 196 17.53 -36.94 11.17
CA LYS A 196 18.29 -38.07 11.73
C LYS A 196 19.16 -38.82 10.71
N ALA A 197 18.95 -38.57 9.42
CA ALA A 197 19.65 -39.28 8.35
C ALA A 197 21.14 -38.95 8.32
N SER A 198 21.98 -39.96 8.08
CA SER A 198 23.41 -39.76 7.87
C SER A 198 23.70 -39.06 6.53
N PRO A 199 24.87 -38.42 6.35
CA PRO A 199 25.25 -37.81 5.08
C PRO A 199 25.25 -38.81 3.91
N GLU A 200 25.54 -40.09 4.20
CA GLU A 200 25.54 -41.18 3.22
C GLU A 200 24.10 -41.51 2.79
N ALA A 201 23.19 -41.67 3.75
CA ALA A 201 21.77 -41.93 3.46
C ALA A 201 21.13 -40.78 2.66
N LEU A 202 21.46 -39.53 2.99
CA LEU A 202 21.02 -38.37 2.22
C LEU A 202 21.54 -38.41 0.78
N SER A 203 22.78 -38.87 0.56
CA SER A 203 23.40 -38.94 -0.77
C SER A 203 22.84 -40.04 -1.68
N LEU A 204 22.10 -41.01 -1.12
CA LEU A 204 21.39 -42.05 -1.89
C LEU A 204 20.14 -41.50 -2.60
N CYS A 205 19.69 -40.29 -2.24
CA CYS A 205 18.53 -39.68 -2.89
C CYS A 205 18.86 -39.30 -4.35
N PRO A 206 17.97 -39.62 -5.32
CA PRO A 206 18.19 -39.28 -6.72
C PRO A 206 18.47 -37.78 -6.93
N GLY A 207 19.60 -37.45 -7.55
CA GLY A 207 20.00 -36.06 -7.81
C GLY A 207 20.59 -35.30 -6.61
N PHE A 208 20.67 -35.93 -5.44
CA PHE A 208 21.22 -35.34 -4.22
C PHE A 208 22.66 -35.80 -3.97
N GLY A 209 23.62 -35.10 -4.58
CA GLY A 209 25.03 -35.50 -4.49
C GLY A 209 25.66 -35.37 -3.09
N ILE A 210 26.80 -36.05 -2.90
CA ILE A 210 27.56 -36.11 -1.64
C ILE A 210 27.85 -34.72 -1.04
N GLN A 211 28.16 -33.73 -1.87
CA GLN A 211 28.44 -32.38 -1.40
C GLN A 211 27.20 -31.69 -0.81
N LYS A 212 26.02 -31.86 -1.43
CA LYS A 212 24.75 -31.32 -0.91
C LYS A 212 24.38 -32.02 0.38
N ALA A 213 24.54 -33.34 0.44
CA ALA A 213 24.29 -34.14 1.63
C ALA A 213 25.16 -33.73 2.82
N LYS A 214 26.48 -33.57 2.63
CA LYS A 214 27.38 -33.09 3.68
C LYS A 214 27.02 -31.67 4.16
N ARG A 215 26.69 -30.77 3.24
CA ARG A 215 26.29 -29.39 3.58
C ARG A 215 24.98 -29.34 4.34
N LEU A 216 23.96 -30.07 3.88
CA LEU A 216 22.67 -30.16 4.55
C LEU A 216 22.84 -30.75 5.96
N HIS A 217 23.51 -31.89 6.08
CA HIS A 217 23.76 -32.51 7.39
C HIS A 217 24.52 -31.58 8.33
N LYS A 218 25.54 -30.86 7.83
CA LYS A 218 26.26 -29.86 8.61
C LYS A 218 25.31 -28.77 9.12
N VAL A 219 24.52 -28.16 8.24
CA VAL A 219 23.59 -27.08 8.62
C VAL A 219 22.59 -27.54 9.68
N LEU A 220 22.12 -28.79 9.60
CA LEU A 220 21.13 -29.34 10.54
C LEU A 220 21.73 -29.67 11.93
N HIS A 221 23.04 -29.90 12.03
CA HIS A 221 23.71 -30.35 13.26
C HIS A 221 24.76 -29.37 13.79
N GLU A 222 24.99 -28.25 13.11
CA GLU A 222 25.91 -27.22 13.56
C GLU A 222 25.32 -26.51 14.79
N PRO A 223 26.08 -26.40 15.90
CA PRO A 223 25.57 -25.75 17.09
C PRO A 223 25.31 -24.27 16.81
N PHE A 224 24.15 -23.77 17.25
CA PHE A 224 23.78 -22.36 17.11
C PHE A 224 24.77 -21.42 17.82
N LEU A 225 25.35 -21.88 18.94
CA LEU A 225 26.35 -21.13 19.69
C LEU A 225 27.75 -21.56 19.27
N ARG A 226 28.64 -20.57 19.13
CA ARG A 226 30.05 -20.81 18.85
C ARG A 226 30.67 -21.48 20.06
N ASN A 227 31.16 -22.71 19.89
CA ASN A 227 31.88 -23.39 20.95
C ASN A 227 33.11 -22.54 21.37
N PRO A 228 33.25 -22.19 22.66
CA PRO A 228 34.36 -21.35 23.13
C PRO A 228 35.74 -22.00 22.97
N SER A 229 35.80 -23.31 22.67
CA SER A 229 37.03 -24.09 22.51
C SER A 229 37.54 -24.21 21.07
N SER A 230 36.87 -23.64 20.07
CA SER A 230 37.30 -23.68 18.65
C SER A 230 37.88 -22.34 18.17
N SER A 231 38.78 -21.74 18.95
CA SER A 231 39.67 -20.70 18.42
C SER A 231 40.66 -21.34 17.42
N PRO A 232 40.86 -20.76 16.23
CA PRO A 232 41.80 -21.30 15.26
C PRO A 232 43.23 -21.13 15.81
N VAL A 233 43.92 -22.25 15.99
CA VAL A 233 45.38 -22.28 16.16
C VAL A 233 45.97 -21.63 14.92
N LYS A 234 46.55 -20.43 15.08
CA LYS A 234 47.37 -19.80 14.05
C LYS A 234 48.65 -20.61 13.94
N SER A 235 48.80 -21.37 12.86
CA SER A 235 50.09 -21.91 12.44
C SER A 235 50.97 -20.76 11.98
N ASN A 236 52.04 -20.49 12.75
CA ASN A 236 53.22 -19.76 12.29
C ASN A 236 54.03 -20.62 11.31
#